data_AF-A0A8E2DTC7-F1
#
_entry.id   AF-A0A8E2DTC7-F1
#
_cell.length_a   1.000
_cell.length_b   1.000
_cell.length_c   1.000
_cell.angle_alpha   90.00
_cell.angle_beta   90.00
_cell.angle_gamma   90.00
#
_symmetry.space_group_name_H-M   'P 1'
#
loop_
_entity.id
_entity.type
_entity.pdbx_description
1 polymer ?
#
loop_
_entity_poly.entity_id
_entity_poly.type
_entity_poly.pdbx_seq_one_letter_code
_entity_poly.pdbx_strand_id
1 'polypeptide(L)'
;MCVTMATWHLVSSSLDVGRDAPDSSCSPCYLWGLPSGYPSEMWAQHPASQRHSKNRDPLPIPVDEDVRRLFHVCQKGQRYAEFLQDALASATPDGPIEAFVQELVSTCLRSQAFIASQIPWATVQAEKSRFVIYQTVIPKTKEEELLDTLLSTLGVLEDALKAYGELEKLAVECLEERHRQVEPPIQPQTQPMPSRNHDISNSAVDVLATPTPLYVVPPLDMETDLARSFGPPPPYESI
;
A
#
# COMPACT_ATOMS: atom_id res chain seq x y z
N MET A 1 33.51 2.16 -0.67
CA MET A 1 32.31 1.93 -1.51
C MET A 1 31.26 2.91 -1.01
N CYS A 2 30.97 3.94 -1.80
CA CYS A 2 30.11 5.06 -1.39
C CYS A 2 28.65 4.66 -1.64
N VAL A 3 27.87 4.47 -0.57
CA VAL A 3 26.43 4.24 -0.68
C VAL A 3 25.77 5.60 -0.86
N THR A 4 25.22 5.83 -2.04
CA THR A 4 24.35 6.97 -2.35
C THR A 4 23.09 6.90 -1.49
N MET A 5 22.98 7.79 -0.51
CA MET A 5 21.73 8.03 0.22
C MET A 5 20.71 8.65 -0.75
N ALA A 6 19.60 7.95 -0.98
CA ALA A 6 18.45 8.50 -1.68
C ALA A 6 17.71 9.46 -0.73
N THR A 7 17.88 10.75 -0.98
CA THR A 7 17.22 11.85 -0.26
C THR A 7 15.74 11.88 -0.64
N TRP A 8 14.86 11.51 0.30
CA TRP A 8 13.43 11.79 0.19
C TRP A 8 13.21 13.30 0.43
N HIS A 9 12.85 14.04 -0.62
CA HIS A 9 12.56 15.47 -0.55
C HIS A 9 11.10 15.72 -0.11
N LEU A 10 10.92 16.42 1.00
CA LEU A 10 9.66 17.06 1.42
C LEU A 10 9.70 18.55 1.00
N VAL A 11 8.65 18.98 0.30
CA VAL A 11 8.38 20.38 -0.06
C VAL A 11 7.73 21.11 1.12
N SER A 12 8.23 22.30 1.45
CA SER A 12 7.69 23.20 2.47
C SER A 12 7.45 24.58 1.86
N SER A 13 6.33 25.23 2.18
CA SER A 13 6.06 26.63 1.86
C SER A 13 5.27 27.28 3.01
N SER A 14 5.67 28.51 3.30
CA SER A 14 5.43 29.31 4.50
C SER A 14 4.33 30.36 4.26
N LEU A 15 3.52 30.68 5.30
CA LEU A 15 2.97 32.01 5.59
C LEU A 15 2.26 32.08 6.96
N ASP A 16 2.17 33.30 7.49
CA ASP A 16 2.10 33.71 8.89
C ASP A 16 0.75 34.37 9.29
N VAL A 17 0.54 34.57 10.60
CA VAL A 17 -0.43 35.42 11.34
C VAL A 17 -1.82 34.86 11.73
N GLY A 18 -2.07 34.81 13.07
CA GLY A 18 -3.42 34.96 13.65
C GLY A 18 -3.67 34.28 15.02
N ARG A 19 -3.78 35.09 16.09
CA ARG A 19 -4.08 34.73 17.51
C ARG A 19 -5.52 34.22 17.73
N ASP A 20 -5.66 33.22 18.61
CA ASP A 20 -6.66 33.09 19.73
C ASP A 20 -7.00 31.60 20.02
N ALA A 21 -6.88 31.19 21.29
CA ALA A 21 -7.13 29.82 21.81
C ALA A 21 -8.57 29.66 22.33
N PRO A 22 -9.17 28.45 22.32
CA PRO A 22 -9.08 27.57 23.50
C PRO A 22 -9.13 26.03 23.25
N ASP A 23 -8.58 25.31 24.23
CA ASP A 23 -8.90 23.99 24.81
C ASP A 23 -9.35 22.76 23.96
N SER A 24 -8.54 21.71 24.10
CA SER A 24 -8.94 20.31 24.41
C SER A 24 -9.02 19.25 23.29
N SER A 25 -8.15 18.23 23.46
CA SER A 25 -8.33 16.78 23.21
C SER A 25 -8.74 16.28 21.81
N CYS A 26 -7.77 15.68 21.08
CA CYS A 26 -7.80 14.32 20.50
C CYS A 26 -6.77 14.15 19.36
N SER A 27 -5.88 13.16 19.47
CA SER A 27 -5.02 12.70 18.37
C SER A 27 -5.82 11.87 17.35
N PRO A 28 -5.59 12.02 16.02
CA PRO A 28 -6.05 11.05 15.02
C PRO A 28 -4.88 10.23 14.46
N CYS A 29 -4.95 8.91 14.63
CA CYS A 29 -4.17 7.93 13.89
C CYS A 29 -4.75 7.84 12.47
N TYR A 30 -3.96 8.15 11.43
CA TYR A 30 -4.44 8.08 10.05
C TYR A 30 -4.73 6.64 9.63
N LEU A 31 -5.99 6.47 9.22
CA LEU A 31 -6.58 5.32 8.56
C LEU A 31 -5.85 4.99 7.26
N TRP A 32 -5.20 3.81 7.22
CA TRP A 32 -5.18 3.00 6.01
C TRP A 32 -6.32 1.98 6.16
N GLY A 33 -7.41 2.21 5.42
CA GLY A 33 -8.58 1.32 5.40
C GLY A 33 -8.23 -0.04 4.82
N LEU A 34 -7.87 -0.99 5.68
CA LEU A 34 -7.76 -2.40 5.33
C LEU A 34 -9.17 -3.04 5.35
N PRO A 35 -9.55 -3.84 4.35
CA PRO A 35 -10.81 -4.56 4.35
C PRO A 35 -10.88 -5.51 5.56
N SER A 36 -11.92 -5.30 6.36
CA SER A 36 -12.24 -6.06 7.56
C SER A 36 -12.75 -7.45 7.16
N GLY A 37 -11.86 -8.44 7.17
CA GLY A 37 -12.26 -9.84 7.06
C GLY A 37 -11.07 -10.79 6.91
N TYR A 38 -10.82 -11.59 7.95
CA TYR A 38 -9.94 -12.78 7.99
C TYR A 38 -8.42 -12.59 8.25
N PRO A 39 -7.75 -13.65 8.75
CA PRO A 39 -7.68 -14.05 10.15
C PRO A 39 -6.40 -13.49 10.81
N SER A 40 -6.59 -12.88 11.97
CA SER A 40 -5.54 -12.22 12.76
C SER A 40 -4.62 -13.18 13.54
N GLU A 41 -4.70 -14.49 13.27
CA GLU A 41 -4.14 -15.51 14.18
C GLU A 41 -2.70 -15.93 13.89
N MET A 42 -2.08 -15.51 12.78
CA MET A 42 -0.71 -15.97 12.44
C MET A 42 0.42 -15.12 13.04
N TRP A 43 0.16 -13.87 13.40
CA TRP A 43 1.14 -13.02 14.09
C TRP A 43 0.90 -12.92 15.60
N ALA A 44 -0.25 -13.42 16.07
CA ALA A 44 -0.60 -13.53 17.49
C ALA A 44 -0.09 -14.83 18.16
N GLN A 45 0.75 -15.61 17.48
CA GLN A 45 1.38 -16.81 18.08
C GLN A 45 2.58 -16.43 18.95
N HIS A 46 2.31 -15.64 19.99
CA HIS A 46 2.96 -15.93 21.26
C HIS A 46 2.42 -17.28 21.72
N PRO A 47 3.25 -18.22 22.22
CA PRO A 47 2.69 -19.35 22.93
C PRO A 47 1.86 -18.77 24.07
N ALA A 48 0.54 -18.91 23.98
CA ALA A 48 -0.36 -18.65 25.07
C ALA A 48 0.00 -19.66 26.16
N SER A 49 0.98 -19.30 26.99
CA SER A 49 1.20 -19.90 28.28
C SER A 49 -0.01 -19.53 29.13
N GLN A 50 -1.09 -20.26 28.92
CA GLN A 50 -2.28 -20.23 29.74
C GLN A 50 -1.91 -20.84 31.09
N ARG A 51 -1.36 -20.02 31.98
CA ARG A 51 -1.52 -20.17 33.42
C ARG A 51 -1.77 -18.81 34.04
N HIS A 52 -3.06 -18.50 34.16
CA HIS A 52 -3.68 -17.86 35.31
C HIS A 52 -2.69 -17.14 36.26
N SER A 53 -2.47 -15.84 36.05
CA SER A 53 -1.90 -14.98 37.08
C SER A 53 -2.61 -13.64 37.08
N LYS A 54 -3.24 -13.36 38.22
CA LYS A 54 -3.93 -12.11 38.53
C LYS A 54 -2.98 -10.92 38.35
N ASN A 55 -3.39 -9.95 37.53
CA ASN A 55 -3.04 -8.53 37.66
C ASN A 55 -1.54 -8.21 37.78
N ARG A 56 -0.73 -8.63 36.80
CA ARG A 56 0.63 -8.10 36.63
C ARG A 56 0.65 -7.25 35.38
N ASP A 57 0.97 -5.97 35.56
CA ASP A 57 1.28 -5.06 34.47
C ASP A 57 2.34 -5.72 33.55
N PRO A 58 2.21 -5.62 32.21
CA PRO A 58 3.18 -6.19 31.29
C PRO A 58 4.57 -5.62 31.60
N LEU A 59 5.49 -6.49 32.01
CA LEU A 59 6.89 -6.11 32.16
C LEU A 59 7.43 -5.66 30.79
N PRO A 60 8.22 -4.57 30.72
CA PRO A 60 8.87 -4.15 29.47
C PRO A 60 9.68 -5.31 28.87
N ILE A 61 9.52 -5.54 27.57
CA ILE A 61 10.28 -6.57 26.84
C ILE A 61 11.76 -6.16 26.84
N PRO A 62 12.70 -7.06 27.17
CA PRO A 62 14.13 -6.78 27.05
C PRO A 62 14.52 -6.51 25.58
N VAL A 63 15.38 -5.51 25.35
CA VAL A 63 15.81 -5.12 23.99
C VAL A 63 16.38 -6.30 23.20
N ASP A 64 17.18 -7.16 23.83
CA ASP A 64 17.73 -8.38 23.20
C ASP A 64 16.68 -9.39 22.73
N GLU A 65 15.52 -9.43 23.39
CA GLU A 65 14.40 -10.29 22.98
C GLU A 65 13.69 -9.70 21.78
N ASP A 66 13.46 -8.37 21.77
CA ASP A 66 12.88 -7.68 20.62
C ASP A 66 13.76 -7.80 19.36
N VAL A 67 15.08 -7.65 19.50
CA VAL A 67 16.04 -7.86 18.40
C VAL A 67 15.90 -9.26 17.80
N ARG A 68 15.89 -10.30 18.64
CA ARG A 68 15.73 -11.70 18.19
C ARG A 68 14.37 -11.93 17.52
N ARG A 69 13.31 -11.38 18.09
CA ARG A 69 11.95 -11.46 17.52
C ARG A 69 11.91 -10.81 16.14
N LEU A 70 12.52 -9.64 15.96
CA LEU A 70 12.53 -8.94 14.68
C LEU A 70 13.35 -9.68 13.62
N PHE A 71 14.50 -10.27 13.97
CA PHE A 71 15.23 -11.16 13.04
C PHE A 71 14.36 -12.32 12.54
N HIS A 72 13.57 -12.94 13.42
CA HIS A 72 12.65 -14.01 13.03
C HIS A 72 11.55 -13.52 12.09
N VAL A 73 11.04 -12.31 12.31
CA VAL A 73 10.07 -11.69 11.41
C VAL A 73 10.69 -11.42 10.04
N CYS A 74 11.91 -10.88 9.98
CA CYS A 74 12.63 -10.66 8.72
C CYS A 74 12.82 -11.98 7.95
N GLN A 75 13.24 -13.05 8.63
CA GLN A 75 13.40 -14.36 7.99
C GLN A 75 12.09 -14.88 7.39
N LYS A 76 10.96 -14.70 8.10
CA LYS A 76 9.64 -15.04 7.54
C LYS A 76 9.29 -14.17 6.33
N GLY A 77 9.53 -12.87 6.43
CA GLY A 77 9.29 -11.91 5.35
C GLY A 77 10.04 -12.28 4.06
N GLN A 78 11.32 -12.64 4.18
CA GLN A 78 12.14 -13.11 3.06
C GLN A 78 11.53 -14.36 2.41
N ARG A 79 11.16 -15.37 3.20
CA ARG A 79 10.53 -16.60 2.66
C ARG A 79 9.18 -16.34 2.00
N TYR A 80 8.39 -15.40 2.49
CA TYR A 80 7.13 -15.03 1.83
C TYR A 80 7.39 -14.38 0.47
N ALA A 81 8.39 -13.53 0.37
CA ALA A 81 8.77 -12.91 -0.89
C ALA A 81 9.30 -13.94 -1.91
N GLU A 82 10.20 -14.84 -1.48
CA GLU A 82 10.70 -15.95 -2.30
C GLU A 82 9.53 -16.81 -2.82
N PHE A 83 8.61 -17.17 -1.92
CA PHE A 83 7.49 -18.01 -2.29
C PHE A 83 6.48 -17.33 -3.21
N LEU A 84 6.27 -16.02 -3.04
CA LEU A 84 5.49 -15.23 -3.99
C LEU A 84 6.17 -15.22 -5.37
N GLN A 85 7.49 -14.99 -5.43
CA GLN A 85 8.24 -15.00 -6.70
C GLN A 85 8.14 -16.35 -7.41
N ASP A 86 8.28 -17.47 -6.69
CA ASP A 86 8.13 -18.82 -7.25
C ASP A 86 6.70 -19.03 -7.80
N ALA A 87 5.68 -18.59 -7.05
CA ALA A 87 4.29 -18.68 -7.50
C ALA A 87 4.06 -17.84 -8.78
N LEU A 88 4.60 -16.63 -8.85
CA LEU A 88 4.50 -15.77 -10.04
C LEU A 88 5.24 -16.36 -11.24
N ALA A 89 6.38 -17.03 -11.04
CA ALA A 89 7.10 -17.69 -12.12
C ALA A 89 6.32 -18.87 -12.73
N SER A 90 5.44 -19.50 -11.95
CA SER A 90 4.54 -20.55 -12.43
C SER A 90 3.23 -20.04 -13.01
N ALA A 91 2.86 -18.79 -12.74
CA ALA A 91 1.62 -18.20 -13.18
C ALA A 91 1.66 -17.84 -14.67
N THR A 92 0.56 -18.08 -15.37
CA THR A 92 0.40 -17.63 -16.76
C THR A 92 -0.41 -16.34 -16.78
N PRO A 93 -0.03 -15.33 -17.60
CA PRO A 93 -0.78 -14.07 -17.69
C PRO A 93 -2.19 -14.25 -18.24
N ASP A 94 -2.43 -15.33 -19.00
CA ASP A 94 -3.75 -15.65 -19.56
C ASP A 94 -4.69 -16.38 -18.58
N GLY A 95 -4.13 -16.92 -17.49
CA GLY A 95 -4.85 -17.72 -16.50
C GLY A 95 -5.46 -16.87 -15.38
N PRO A 96 -6.48 -17.40 -14.67
CA PRO A 96 -6.95 -16.75 -13.47
C PRO A 96 -5.85 -16.74 -12.41
N ILE A 97 -5.62 -15.58 -11.77
CA ILE A 97 -4.73 -15.50 -10.61
C ILE A 97 -5.33 -16.35 -9.50
N GLU A 98 -4.56 -17.34 -9.04
CA GLU A 98 -5.03 -18.26 -8.01
C GLU A 98 -5.32 -17.50 -6.71
N ALA A 99 -6.40 -17.87 -6.01
CA ALA A 99 -6.78 -17.25 -4.73
C ALA A 99 -5.63 -17.30 -3.69
N PHE A 100 -4.79 -18.32 -3.80
CA PHE A 100 -3.60 -18.47 -2.99
C PHE A 100 -2.54 -17.37 -3.22
N VAL A 101 -2.32 -16.95 -4.47
CA VAL A 101 -1.38 -15.85 -4.79
C VAL A 101 -1.86 -14.54 -4.16
N GLN A 102 -3.17 -14.29 -4.17
CA GLN A 102 -3.76 -13.12 -3.50
C GLN A 102 -3.52 -13.12 -1.98
N GLU A 103 -3.64 -14.29 -1.34
CA GLU A 103 -3.33 -14.44 0.07
C GLU A 103 -1.84 -14.21 0.38
N LEU A 104 -0.95 -14.68 -0.50
CA LEU A 104 0.49 -14.41 -0.40
C LEU A 104 0.81 -12.92 -0.54
N VAL A 105 0.21 -12.22 -1.52
CA VAL A 105 0.35 -10.77 -1.69
C VAL A 105 -0.12 -10.02 -0.45
N SER A 106 -1.31 -10.33 0.07
CA SER A 106 -1.83 -9.75 1.32
C SER A 106 -0.90 -10.01 2.51
N THR A 107 -0.28 -11.19 2.57
CA THR A 107 0.69 -11.55 3.61
C THR A 107 2.00 -10.76 3.47
N CYS A 108 2.50 -10.57 2.25
CA CYS A 108 3.67 -9.74 1.97
C CYS A 108 3.44 -8.28 2.36
N LEU A 109 2.28 -7.70 2.01
CA LEU A 109 1.91 -6.33 2.38
C LEU A 109 1.85 -6.14 3.91
N ARG A 110 1.25 -7.10 4.63
CA ARG A 110 1.24 -7.07 6.11
C ARG A 110 2.65 -7.13 6.69
N SER A 111 3.51 -7.99 6.14
CA SER A 111 4.91 -8.11 6.57
C SER A 111 5.69 -6.83 6.29
N GLN A 112 5.49 -6.23 5.12
CA GLN A 112 6.12 -4.96 4.70
C GLN A 112 5.74 -3.83 5.66
N ALA A 113 4.45 -3.66 5.91
CA ALA A 113 3.94 -2.62 6.82
C ALA A 113 4.46 -2.81 8.26
N PHE A 114 4.48 -4.06 8.74
CA PHE A 114 5.04 -4.37 10.05
C PHE A 114 6.53 -4.02 10.10
N ILE A 115 7.35 -4.51 9.17
CA ILE A 115 8.80 -4.25 9.13
C ILE A 115 9.09 -2.75 9.04
N ALA A 116 8.41 -2.03 8.16
CA ALA A 116 8.56 -0.59 7.98
C ALA A 116 8.30 0.19 9.28
N SER A 117 7.29 -0.22 10.06
CA SER A 117 6.97 0.42 11.35
C SER A 117 8.08 0.27 12.41
N GLN A 118 8.95 -0.73 12.28
CA GLN A 118 10.01 -1.02 13.25
C GLN A 118 11.32 -0.28 12.93
N ILE A 119 11.47 0.26 11.72
CA ILE A 119 12.70 0.95 11.28
C ILE A 119 13.06 2.12 12.21
N PRO A 120 12.16 3.05 12.59
CA PRO A 120 12.54 4.18 13.44
C PRO A 120 13.13 3.75 14.79
N TRP A 121 12.54 2.71 15.41
CA TRP A 121 13.08 2.15 16.65
C TRP A 121 14.45 1.49 16.42
N ALA A 122 14.59 0.67 15.39
CA ALA A 122 15.83 -0.03 15.08
C ALA A 122 16.98 0.94 14.76
N THR A 123 16.71 2.04 14.05
CA THR A 123 17.68 3.11 13.80
C THR A 123 18.18 3.73 15.10
N VAL A 124 17.27 4.09 16.02
CA VAL A 124 17.66 4.65 17.33
C VAL A 124 18.49 3.65 18.14
N GLN A 125 18.18 2.34 18.09
CA GLN A 125 18.98 1.33 18.78
C GLN A 125 20.37 1.16 18.16
N ALA A 126 20.49 1.15 16.84
CA ALA A 126 21.75 1.06 16.12
C ALA A 126 22.67 2.27 16.40
N GLU A 127 22.10 3.47 16.53
CA GLU A 127 22.86 4.67 16.92
C GLU A 127 23.34 4.58 18.38
N LYS A 128 22.46 4.17 19.30
CA LYS A 128 22.82 4.00 20.72
C LYS A 128 23.91 2.95 20.91
N SER A 129 23.84 1.81 20.20
CA SER A 129 24.85 0.76 20.31
C SER A 129 26.24 1.26 19.87
N ARG A 130 26.31 2.08 18.81
CA ARG A 130 27.56 2.74 18.41
C ARG A 130 28.10 3.70 19.47
N PHE A 131 27.24 4.46 20.13
CA PHE A 131 27.64 5.35 21.21
C PHE A 131 28.12 4.62 22.47
N VAL A 132 27.89 3.32 22.63
CA VAL A 132 28.55 2.58 23.72
C VAL A 132 29.99 2.20 23.32
N ILE A 133 30.27 2.15 22.02
CA ILE A 133 31.48 1.57 21.43
C ILE A 133 32.43 2.64 20.87
N TYR A 134 32.41 3.86 21.40
CA TYR A 134 33.07 5.08 20.87
C TYR A 134 34.57 5.03 20.50
N GLN A 135 35.31 3.93 20.64
CA GLN A 135 36.78 3.96 20.63
C GLN A 135 37.53 2.89 19.84
N THR A 136 36.87 2.00 19.09
CA THR A 136 37.59 0.95 18.37
C THR A 136 36.98 0.66 17.00
N VAL A 137 37.81 0.19 16.07
CA VAL A 137 37.40 -0.34 14.75
C VAL A 137 36.66 -1.66 14.99
N ILE A 138 35.50 -1.58 15.63
CA ILE A 138 34.73 -2.75 16.06
C ILE A 138 33.79 -3.18 14.93
N PRO A 139 33.63 -4.50 14.75
CA PRO A 139 32.64 -5.06 13.84
C PRO A 139 31.24 -4.53 14.14
N LYS A 140 30.41 -4.51 13.12
CA LYS A 140 29.01 -4.14 13.16
C LYS A 140 28.28 -4.76 14.37
N THR A 141 27.57 -3.93 15.11
CA THR A 141 26.77 -4.35 16.27
C THR A 141 25.54 -5.16 15.83
N LYS A 142 24.93 -5.90 16.75
CA LYS A 142 23.73 -6.69 16.43
C LYS A 142 22.54 -5.81 16.04
N GLU A 143 22.45 -4.61 16.61
CA GLU A 143 21.40 -3.63 16.34
C GLU A 143 21.55 -3.05 14.92
N GLU A 144 22.78 -2.75 14.49
CA GLU A 144 23.06 -2.38 13.10
C GLU A 144 22.81 -3.55 12.15
N GLU A 145 23.16 -4.77 12.56
CA GLU A 145 22.89 -5.98 11.77
C GLU A 145 21.38 -6.16 11.55
N LEU A 146 20.60 -5.94 12.60
CA LEU A 146 19.15 -5.95 12.53
C LEU A 146 18.61 -4.88 11.58
N LEU A 147 19.10 -3.64 11.68
CA LEU A 147 18.66 -2.54 10.81
C LEU A 147 18.89 -2.86 9.33
N ASP A 148 20.08 -3.33 8.96
CA ASP A 148 20.35 -3.72 7.58
C ASP A 148 19.46 -4.89 7.14
N THR A 149 19.19 -5.84 8.04
CA THR A 149 18.31 -6.99 7.73
C THR A 149 16.86 -6.54 7.51
N LEU A 150 16.35 -5.58 8.30
CA LEU A 150 15.03 -4.99 8.11
C LEU A 150 14.94 -4.30 6.75
N LEU A 151 15.92 -3.44 6.42
CA LEU A 151 15.95 -2.71 5.14
C LEU A 151 16.08 -3.66 3.95
N SER A 152 16.96 -4.67 4.06
CA SER A 152 17.12 -5.69 3.03
C SER A 152 15.84 -6.48 2.80
N THR A 153 15.17 -6.92 3.86
CA THR A 153 13.90 -7.66 3.76
C THR A 153 12.80 -6.80 3.15
N LEU A 154 12.74 -5.52 3.50
CA LEU A 154 11.78 -4.59 2.92
C LEU A 154 11.94 -4.48 1.39
N GLY A 155 13.19 -4.35 0.92
CA GLY A 155 13.49 -4.31 -0.52
C GLY A 155 13.06 -5.58 -1.25
N VAL A 156 13.35 -6.76 -0.69
CA VAL A 156 12.95 -8.05 -1.30
C VAL A 156 11.42 -8.20 -1.37
N LEU A 157 10.69 -7.75 -0.34
CA LEU A 157 9.22 -7.72 -0.34
C LEU A 157 8.68 -6.75 -1.40
N GLU A 158 9.27 -5.57 -1.53
CA GLU A 158 8.89 -4.57 -2.54
C GLU A 158 9.10 -5.10 -3.96
N ASP A 159 10.24 -5.74 -4.23
CA ASP A 159 10.55 -6.33 -5.53
C ASP A 159 9.54 -7.43 -5.90
N ALA A 160 9.20 -8.31 -4.95
CA ALA A 160 8.20 -9.37 -5.17
C ALA A 160 6.79 -8.80 -5.43
N LEU A 161 6.38 -7.78 -4.67
CA LEU A 161 5.08 -7.11 -4.87
C LEU A 161 5.02 -6.34 -6.19
N LYS A 162 6.14 -5.75 -6.62
CA LYS A 162 6.23 -5.09 -7.94
C LYS A 162 6.09 -6.10 -9.07
N ALA A 163 6.76 -7.25 -8.99
CA ALA A 163 6.63 -8.32 -9.98
C ALA A 163 5.18 -8.81 -10.10
N TYR A 164 4.45 -8.88 -8.99
CA TYR A 164 3.02 -9.19 -8.99
C TYR A 164 2.21 -8.13 -9.77
N GLY A 165 2.44 -6.84 -9.51
CA GLY A 165 1.75 -5.77 -10.24
C GLY A 165 2.07 -5.75 -11.75
N GLU A 166 3.29 -6.13 -12.13
CA GLU A 166 3.67 -6.30 -13.54
C GLU A 166 2.90 -7.45 -14.21
N LEU A 167 2.71 -8.58 -13.51
CA LEU A 167 1.90 -9.70 -13.99
C LEU A 167 0.43 -9.30 -14.16
N GLU A 168 -0.16 -8.57 -13.20
CA GLU A 168 -1.54 -8.08 -13.33
C GLU A 168 -1.73 -7.20 -14.56
N LYS A 169 -0.77 -6.31 -14.82
CA LYS A 169 -0.79 -5.45 -16.00
C LYS A 169 -0.75 -6.26 -17.30
N LEU A 170 0.12 -7.27 -17.37
CA LEU A 170 0.21 -8.16 -18.53
C LEU A 170 -1.07 -8.96 -18.74
N ALA A 171 -1.70 -9.44 -17.66
CA ALA A 171 -2.96 -10.16 -17.75
C ALA A 171 -4.09 -9.31 -18.37
N VAL A 172 -4.18 -8.03 -17.98
CA VAL A 172 -5.14 -7.08 -18.58
C VAL A 172 -4.84 -6.87 -20.06
N GLU A 173 -3.58 -6.65 -20.43
CA GLU A 173 -3.17 -6.45 -21.83
C GLU A 173 -3.47 -7.68 -22.70
N CYS A 174 -3.23 -8.90 -22.19
CA CYS A 174 -3.58 -10.16 -22.85
C CYS A 174 -5.10 -10.31 -23.07
N LEU A 175 -5.92 -9.90 -22.11
CA LEU A 175 -7.38 -9.93 -22.25
C LEU A 175 -7.87 -8.92 -23.29
N GLU A 176 -7.32 -7.71 -23.30
CA GLU A 176 -7.64 -6.69 -24.30
C GLU A 176 -7.27 -7.13 -25.72
N GLU A 177 -6.08 -7.67 -25.90
CA GLU A 177 -5.61 -8.15 -27.20
C GLU A 177 -6.49 -9.30 -27.72
N ARG A 178 -6.91 -10.21 -26.82
CA ARG A 178 -7.86 -11.27 -27.15
C ARG A 178 -9.21 -10.72 -27.60
N HIS A 179 -9.69 -9.64 -26.95
CA HIS A 179 -10.92 -8.97 -27.37
C HIS A 179 -10.80 -8.34 -28.77
N ARG A 180 -9.67 -7.69 -29.07
CA ARG A 180 -9.40 -7.12 -30.41
C ARG A 180 -9.39 -8.18 -31.51
N GLN A 181 -8.87 -9.37 -31.24
CA GLN A 181 -8.85 -10.47 -32.21
C GLN A 181 -10.23 -11.07 -32.48
N VAL A 182 -11.14 -11.00 -31.51
CA VAL A 182 -12.51 -11.48 -31.65
C VAL A 182 -13.40 -10.46 -32.37
N GLU A 183 -13.07 -9.17 -32.32
CA GLU A 183 -13.80 -8.15 -33.07
C GLU A 183 -13.58 -8.37 -34.58
N PRO A 184 -14.60 -8.81 -35.34
CA PRO A 184 -14.43 -9.07 -36.75
C PRO A 184 -14.03 -7.77 -37.44
N PRO A 185 -13.19 -7.80 -38.50
CA PRO A 185 -12.88 -6.62 -39.28
C PRO A 185 -14.21 -5.98 -39.66
N ILE A 186 -14.46 -4.76 -39.21
CA ILE A 186 -15.60 -3.96 -39.63
C ILE A 186 -15.48 -3.92 -41.15
N GLN A 187 -16.25 -4.75 -41.85
CA GLN A 187 -16.37 -4.64 -43.29
C GLN A 187 -16.85 -3.22 -43.49
N PRO A 188 -16.08 -2.35 -44.19
CA PRO A 188 -16.58 -1.02 -44.49
C PRO A 188 -17.90 -1.27 -45.20
N GLN A 189 -19.01 -0.92 -44.55
CA GLN A 189 -20.31 -0.96 -45.20
C GLN A 189 -20.14 -0.04 -46.40
N THR A 190 -20.00 -0.62 -47.58
CA THR A 190 -20.21 0.05 -48.85
C THR A 190 -21.68 0.43 -48.81
N GLN A 191 -21.99 1.57 -48.19
CA GLN A 191 -23.31 2.15 -48.27
C GLN A 191 -23.56 2.39 -49.76
N PRO A 192 -24.54 1.71 -50.37
CA PRO A 192 -25.00 2.10 -51.68
C PRO A 192 -25.52 3.53 -51.50
N MET A 193 -24.91 4.48 -52.22
CA MET A 193 -25.41 5.85 -52.33
C MET A 193 -26.94 5.81 -52.48
N PRO A 194 -27.72 6.50 -51.64
CA PRO A 194 -29.17 6.49 -51.77
C PRO A 194 -29.55 7.13 -53.10
N SER A 195 -30.02 6.30 -54.04
CA SER A 195 -30.71 6.80 -55.23
C SER A 195 -32.00 7.46 -54.78
N ARG A 196 -32.00 8.78 -54.92
CA ARG A 196 -33.10 9.70 -54.67
C ARG A 196 -34.30 9.36 -55.56
N ASN A 197 -35.18 8.50 -55.07
CA ASN A 197 -36.55 8.45 -55.56
C ASN A 197 -37.46 9.09 -54.53
N HIS A 198 -38.00 10.23 -54.92
CA HIS A 198 -39.18 10.82 -54.32
C HIS A 198 -40.32 9.80 -54.42
N ASP A 199 -40.99 9.49 -53.32
CA ASP A 199 -42.44 9.48 -53.32
C ASP A 199 -43.00 9.73 -51.92
N ILE A 200 -43.93 10.68 -51.92
CA ILE A 200 -44.71 11.18 -50.80
C ILE A 200 -45.80 10.15 -50.53
N SER A 201 -45.94 9.66 -49.29
CA SER A 201 -47.25 9.41 -48.68
C SER A 201 -47.14 9.16 -47.18
N ASN A 202 -47.87 10.01 -46.46
CA ASN A 202 -48.15 9.95 -45.03
C ASN A 202 -48.86 8.65 -44.64
N SER A 203 -48.48 8.07 -43.50
CA SER A 203 -49.48 7.62 -42.52
C SER A 203 -48.87 7.61 -41.13
N ALA A 204 -49.40 8.49 -40.29
CA ALA A 204 -49.16 8.55 -38.87
C ALA A 204 -49.58 7.24 -38.19
N VAL A 205 -48.72 6.72 -37.32
CA VAL A 205 -49.12 5.88 -36.19
C VAL A 205 -48.25 6.26 -35.00
N ASP A 206 -48.93 6.85 -34.01
CA ASP A 206 -48.46 7.11 -32.66
C ASP A 206 -47.91 5.83 -32.01
N VAL A 207 -46.66 5.89 -31.55
CA VAL A 207 -46.13 4.95 -30.56
C VAL A 207 -45.66 5.77 -29.37
N LEU A 208 -46.42 5.64 -28.28
CA LEU A 208 -46.16 6.18 -26.96
C LEU A 208 -44.72 5.89 -26.52
N ALA A 209 -43.90 6.94 -26.52
CA ALA A 209 -42.60 6.95 -25.87
C ALA A 209 -42.81 7.12 -24.37
N THR A 210 -42.52 6.06 -23.61
CA THR A 210 -42.42 6.12 -22.15
C THR A 210 -41.18 6.94 -21.79
N PRO A 211 -41.30 8.06 -21.06
CA PRO A 211 -40.15 8.87 -20.70
C PRO A 211 -39.32 8.15 -19.64
N THR A 212 -38.10 7.78 -20.00
CA THR A 212 -37.06 7.36 -19.06
C THR A 212 -36.75 8.54 -18.13
N PRO A 213 -36.80 8.37 -16.80
CA PRO A 213 -36.48 9.44 -15.88
C PRO A 213 -35.00 9.81 -16.02
N LEU A 214 -34.74 11.07 -16.40
CA LEU A 214 -33.41 11.65 -16.38
C LEU A 214 -32.93 11.72 -14.93
N TYR A 215 -31.94 10.90 -14.61
CA TYR A 215 -31.21 10.98 -13.36
C TYR A 215 -30.40 12.28 -13.39
N VAL A 216 -30.87 13.29 -12.67
CA VAL A 216 -30.14 14.54 -12.45
C VAL A 216 -28.96 14.21 -11.56
N VAL A 217 -27.75 14.22 -12.14
CA VAL A 217 -26.50 14.15 -11.39
C VAL A 217 -26.34 15.49 -10.66
N PRO A 218 -26.32 15.52 -9.32
CA PRO A 218 -26.04 16.76 -8.59
C PRO A 218 -24.60 17.20 -8.88
N PRO A 219 -24.35 18.52 -9.01
CA PRO A 219 -22.99 19.04 -9.16
C PRO A 219 -22.16 18.65 -7.93
N LEU A 220 -21.02 18.02 -8.17
CA LEU A 220 -19.98 17.80 -7.17
C LEU A 220 -19.28 19.14 -6.93
N ASP A 221 -19.79 19.93 -6.01
CA ASP A 221 -19.03 21.02 -5.40
C ASP A 221 -17.98 20.41 -4.47
N MET A 222 -16.86 19.96 -5.04
CA MET A 222 -15.71 19.43 -4.32
C MET A 222 -14.51 20.39 -4.42
N GLU A 223 -14.73 21.66 -4.08
CA GLU A 223 -13.64 22.63 -3.90
C GLU A 223 -13.97 23.53 -2.71
N THR A 224 -13.52 23.16 -1.51
CA THR A 224 -12.92 24.05 -0.48
C THR A 224 -12.90 23.37 0.90
N ASP A 225 -11.95 22.47 1.15
CA ASP A 225 -11.66 22.06 2.56
C ASP A 225 -10.21 21.58 2.79
N LEU A 226 -9.27 21.98 1.94
CA LEU A 226 -7.87 21.53 2.00
C LEU A 226 -6.89 22.50 2.68
N ALA A 227 -7.38 23.61 3.25
CA ALA A 227 -6.50 24.64 3.84
C ALA A 227 -6.37 24.58 5.37
N ARG A 228 -6.90 23.56 6.06
CA ARG A 228 -7.07 23.58 7.53
C ARG A 228 -6.23 22.61 8.36
N SER A 229 -5.22 21.93 7.79
CA SER A 229 -4.52 20.81 8.45
C SER A 229 -3.03 21.02 8.77
N PHE A 230 -2.53 22.25 8.81
CA PHE A 230 -1.15 22.50 9.25
C PHE A 230 -1.16 23.17 10.63
N GLY A 231 -0.84 22.37 11.66
CA GLY A 231 -0.61 22.86 13.01
C GLY A 231 0.63 23.77 13.06
N PRO A 232 0.67 24.73 14.00
CA PRO A 232 1.77 25.68 14.12
C PRO A 232 3.09 24.98 14.49
N PRO A 233 4.24 25.53 14.02
CA PRO A 233 5.55 25.01 14.39
C PRO A 233 5.85 25.24 15.89
N PRO A 234 6.66 24.37 16.52
CA PRO A 234 7.05 24.52 17.91
C PRO A 234 7.90 25.78 18.14
N PRO A 235 7.78 26.44 19.32
CA PRO A 235 8.59 27.60 19.64
C PRO A 235 10.07 27.24 19.74
N TYR A 236 10.91 28.05 19.10
CA TYR A 236 12.37 27.98 19.23
C TYR A 236 12.77 28.38 20.66
N GLU A 237 13.29 27.44 21.44
CA GLU A 237 14.02 27.76 22.66
C GLU A 237 15.37 28.39 22.28
N SER A 238 15.56 29.64 22.69
CA SER A 238 16.82 30.36 22.50
C SER A 238 17.83 29.86 23.53
N ILE A 239 18.95 29.31 23.04
CA ILE A 239 20.16 29.06 23.84
C ILE A 239 21.09 30.27 23.69
#